data_AF-A0A497L4H5-F1
#
_entry.id   AF-A0A497L4H5-F1
#
_cell.length_a   1.000
_cell.length_b   1.000
_cell.length_c   1.000
_cell.angle_alpha   90.00
_cell.angle_beta   90.00
_cell.angle_gamma   90.00
#
_symmetry.space_group_name_H-M   'P 1'
#
loop_
_entity.id
_entity.type
_entity.pdbx_description
1 polymer ?
#
loop_
_entity_poly.entity_id
_entity_poly.type
_entity_poly.pdbx_seq_one_letter_code
_entity_poly.pdbx_strand_id
1 'polypeptide(L)'
;MENRVMIQHYVPRFYLRQFSNRRGENYLINCFDKSVPRKFLTNIRNIACEKHFYDLERDYEQDVEKAFSRIEGKFARVYRKLIEKQNVDVLSADEIVTMAIFIITQLIRTREQREHIRDIISKLKKELDRRGVEIVPELEHQMKESLKDEFIKRLQLGMVIDLPRYIGIFLILKWIIYLNETDMPL
;
A
#
# COMPACT_ATOMS: atom_id res chain seq x y z
N MET A 1 10.53 -26.08 -9.77
CA MET A 1 10.73 -25.14 -8.64
C MET A 1 10.15 -23.81 -9.07
N GLU A 2 9.00 -23.41 -8.51
CA GLU A 2 8.38 -22.12 -8.84
C GLU A 2 9.25 -20.96 -8.35
N ASN A 3 9.44 -19.97 -9.20
CA ASN A 3 10.29 -18.81 -8.96
C ASN A 3 9.59 -17.86 -7.99
N ARG A 4 9.85 -17.99 -6.68
CA ARG A 4 9.22 -17.14 -5.65
C ARG A 4 9.76 -15.71 -5.70
N VAL A 5 8.86 -14.74 -5.62
CA VAL A 5 9.21 -13.32 -5.66
C VAL A 5 9.72 -12.88 -4.29
N MET A 6 11.05 -12.84 -4.12
CA MET A 6 11.65 -12.49 -2.82
C MET A 6 11.50 -11.02 -2.44
N ILE A 7 11.40 -10.11 -3.43
CA ILE A 7 11.26 -8.66 -3.20
C ILE A 7 9.87 -8.25 -3.65
N GLN A 8 9.05 -7.85 -2.69
CA GLN A 8 7.65 -7.49 -2.91
C GLN A 8 7.51 -5.98 -2.75
N HIS A 9 6.96 -5.33 -3.78
CA HIS A 9 6.80 -3.88 -3.79
C HIS A 9 5.48 -3.48 -3.09
N TYR A 10 5.53 -2.40 -2.32
CA TYR A 10 4.34 -1.66 -1.86
C TYR A 10 3.79 -0.83 -3.00
N VAL A 11 4.68 -0.03 -3.58
CA VAL A 11 4.38 0.89 -4.68
C VAL A 11 4.91 0.26 -5.97
N PRO A 12 4.04 -0.02 -6.95
CA PRO A 12 4.43 -0.71 -8.17
C PRO A 12 5.48 0.06 -8.96
N ARG A 13 6.43 -0.66 -9.53
CA ARG A 13 7.51 -0.05 -10.33
C ARG A 13 6.99 0.76 -11.53
N PHE A 14 5.89 0.35 -12.17
CA PHE A 14 5.34 1.10 -13.30
C PHE A 14 4.86 2.51 -12.89
N TYR A 15 4.39 2.64 -11.64
CA TYR A 15 3.98 3.92 -11.07
C TYR A 15 5.23 4.77 -10.76
N LEU A 16 6.20 4.19 -10.04
CA LEU A 16 7.46 4.87 -9.69
C LEU A 16 8.24 5.35 -10.93
N ARG A 17 8.10 4.68 -12.09
CA ARG A 17 8.73 5.10 -13.34
C ARG A 17 8.37 6.53 -13.73
N GLN A 18 7.15 6.99 -13.45
CA GLN A 18 6.70 8.34 -13.78
C GLN A 18 7.41 9.43 -12.95
N PHE A 19 8.06 9.05 -11.86
CA PHE A 19 8.79 9.94 -10.96
C PHE A 19 10.31 9.72 -11.02
N SER A 20 10.78 9.04 -12.06
CA SER A 20 12.17 8.59 -12.17
C SER A 20 12.78 8.96 -13.52
N ASN A 21 14.10 9.10 -13.54
CA ASN A 21 14.86 9.34 -14.76
C ASN A 21 15.47 8.03 -15.28
N ARG A 22 15.29 7.74 -16.57
CA ARG A 22 15.90 6.58 -17.22
C ARG A 22 17.40 6.84 -17.45
N ARG A 23 18.26 5.93 -17.01
CA ARG A 23 19.69 5.89 -17.31
C ARG A 23 20.08 4.47 -17.73
N GLY A 24 20.23 4.25 -19.03
CA GLY A 24 20.39 2.90 -19.60
C GLY A 24 19.17 2.02 -19.32
N GLU A 25 19.40 0.88 -18.66
CA GLU A 25 18.37 -0.08 -18.22
C GLU A 25 17.77 0.23 -16.83
N ASN A 26 18.27 1.29 -16.19
CA ASN A 26 17.89 1.69 -14.85
C ASN A 26 16.93 2.87 -14.86
N TYR A 27 16.07 2.90 -13.85
CA TYR A 27 15.17 4.01 -13.56
C TYR A 27 15.55 4.52 -12.17
N LEU A 28 16.09 5.73 -12.10
CA LEU A 28 16.62 6.31 -10.87
C LEU A 28 15.67 7.38 -10.33
N ILE A 29 15.36 7.28 -9.05
CA ILE A 29 14.47 8.20 -8.34
C ILE A 29 15.23 8.90 -7.21
N ASN A 30 15.04 10.21 -7.08
CA ASN A 30 15.57 10.99 -5.97
C ASN A 30 14.69 10.78 -4.74
N CYS A 31 15.30 10.43 -3.62
CA CYS A 31 14.62 10.17 -2.36
C CYS A 31 15.16 11.11 -1.28
N PHE A 32 14.31 11.44 -0.32
CA PHE A 32 14.69 12.19 0.88
C PHE A 32 14.35 11.36 2.12
N ASP A 33 15.37 11.08 2.93
CA ASP A 33 15.21 10.39 4.20
C ASP A 33 14.83 11.43 5.27
N LYS A 34 13.63 11.28 5.84
CA LYS A 34 13.09 12.19 6.86
C LYS A 34 13.70 11.94 8.24
N SER A 35 14.21 10.74 8.51
CA SER A 35 14.79 10.36 9.80
C SER A 35 16.25 10.79 9.89
N VAL A 36 16.99 10.64 8.79
CA VAL A 36 18.34 11.18 8.61
C VAL A 36 18.27 12.16 7.45
N PRO A 37 18.08 13.48 7.68
CA PRO A 37 17.82 14.49 6.65
C PRO A 37 18.85 14.53 5.51
N ARG A 38 18.70 13.63 4.54
CA ARG A 38 19.64 13.45 3.44
C ARG A 38 18.92 13.08 2.16
N LYS A 39 19.48 13.54 1.05
CA LYS A 39 19.06 13.18 -0.30
C LYS A 39 19.89 11.99 -0.77
N PHE A 40 19.26 11.05 -1.45
CA PHE A 40 19.96 9.94 -2.09
C PHE A 40 19.26 9.56 -3.39
N LEU A 41 20.05 9.00 -4.32
CA LEU A 41 19.58 8.50 -5.60
C LEU A 41 19.56 6.98 -5.54
N THR A 42 18.45 6.35 -5.92
CA THR A 42 18.35 4.88 -5.94
C THR A 42 17.55 4.39 -7.13
N ASN A 43 17.72 3.11 -7.47
CA ASN A 43 16.91 2.47 -8.48
C ASN A 43 15.49 2.18 -7.93
N ILE A 44 14.45 2.35 -8.75
CA ILE A 44 13.07 2.00 -8.36
C ILE A 44 12.89 0.52 -7.97
N ARG A 45 13.83 -0.37 -8.36
CA ARG A 45 13.87 -1.78 -7.95
C ARG A 45 14.24 -1.98 -6.48
N ASN A 46 14.79 -0.95 -5.82
CA ASN A 46 15.36 -1.02 -4.47
C ASN A 46 14.59 -0.17 -3.44
N ILE A 47 13.44 0.40 -3.80
CA ILE A 47 12.69 1.33 -2.95
C ILE A 47 11.20 0.99 -2.98
N ALA A 48 10.49 1.37 -1.91
CA ALA A 48 9.07 1.05 -1.70
C ALA A 48 8.80 -0.46 -1.85
N CYS A 49 9.69 -1.28 -1.29
CA CYS A 49 9.62 -2.72 -1.28
C CYS A 49 10.29 -3.28 -0.02
N GLU A 50 9.87 -4.47 0.39
CA GLU A 50 10.58 -5.27 1.39
C GLU A 50 10.71 -6.71 0.92
N LYS A 51 11.66 -7.43 1.53
CA LYS A 51 11.80 -8.85 1.30
C LYS A 51 10.76 -9.62 2.11
N HIS A 52 10.14 -10.64 1.51
CA HIS A 52 9.26 -11.57 2.21
C HIS A 52 8.11 -10.88 2.97
N PHE A 53 7.59 -9.78 2.40
CA PHE A 53 6.63 -8.92 3.08
C PHE A 53 5.29 -9.62 3.33
N TYR A 54 4.77 -10.39 2.38
CA TYR A 54 3.52 -11.16 2.46
C TYR A 54 3.74 -12.62 2.84
N ASP A 55 4.97 -13.02 3.17
CA ASP A 55 5.29 -14.39 3.56
C ASP A 55 4.57 -14.71 4.87
N LEU A 56 3.59 -15.61 4.73
CA LEU A 56 2.83 -16.27 5.78
C LEU A 56 3.05 -17.79 5.65
N GLU A 57 2.80 -18.54 6.73
CA GLU A 57 2.88 -20.00 6.67
C GLU A 57 1.86 -20.58 5.66
N ARG A 58 2.39 -20.97 4.49
CA ARG A 58 1.79 -21.68 3.32
C ARG A 58 0.85 -20.90 2.37
N ASP A 59 1.11 -21.10 1.08
CA ASP A 59 0.37 -20.85 -0.19
C ASP A 59 -0.28 -19.50 -0.54
N TYR A 60 -0.55 -18.60 0.41
CA TYR A 60 -1.26 -17.35 0.06
C TYR A 60 -0.41 -16.30 -0.66
N GLU A 61 0.92 -16.37 -0.58
CA GLU A 61 1.84 -15.36 -1.14
C GLU A 61 1.65 -15.19 -2.65
N GLN A 62 1.58 -16.31 -3.40
CA GLN A 62 1.44 -16.24 -4.85
C GLN A 62 0.07 -15.69 -5.27
N ASP A 63 -0.98 -16.01 -4.52
CA ASP A 63 -2.33 -15.55 -4.84
C ASP A 63 -2.47 -14.04 -4.58
N VAL A 64 -1.83 -13.54 -3.51
CA VAL A 64 -1.74 -12.11 -3.21
C VAL A 64 -0.99 -11.37 -4.33
N GLU A 65 0.17 -11.86 -4.74
CA GLU A 65 0.95 -11.24 -5.83
C GLU A 65 0.18 -11.27 -7.16
N LYS A 66 -0.50 -12.37 -7.49
CA LYS A 66 -1.37 -12.47 -8.68
C LYS A 66 -2.53 -11.48 -8.60
N ALA A 67 -3.16 -11.31 -7.44
CA ALA A 67 -4.24 -10.36 -7.24
C ALA A 67 -3.76 -8.92 -7.44
N PHE A 68 -2.62 -8.55 -6.84
CA PHE A 68 -2.01 -7.23 -7.05
C PHE A 68 -1.64 -7.00 -8.51
N SER A 69 -1.04 -7.97 -9.19
CA SER A 69 -0.71 -7.86 -10.60
C SER A 69 -1.94 -7.56 -11.48
N ARG A 70 -3.09 -8.18 -11.19
CA ARG A 70 -4.36 -7.90 -11.89
C ARG A 70 -4.87 -6.49 -11.64
N ILE A 71 -4.84 -6.03 -10.38
CA ILE A 71 -5.23 -4.66 -10.00
C ILE A 71 -4.33 -3.64 -10.71
N GLU A 72 -3.01 -3.86 -10.65
CA GLU A 72 -1.99 -3.02 -11.27
C GLU A 72 -2.15 -2.94 -12.79
N GLY A 73 -2.41 -4.07 -13.45
CA GLY A 73 -2.63 -4.11 -14.90
C GLY A 73 -3.84 -3.29 -15.35
N LYS A 74 -4.97 -3.42 -14.64
CA LYS A 74 -6.18 -2.61 -14.89
C LYS A 74 -5.91 -1.12 -14.66
N PHE A 75 -5.32 -0.79 -13.51
CA PHE A 75 -4.98 0.59 -13.17
C PHE A 75 -4.02 1.21 -14.17
N ALA A 76 -2.96 0.53 -14.59
CA ALA A 76 -1.96 1.07 -15.51
C ALA A 76 -2.56 1.49 -16.87
N ARG A 77 -3.65 0.88 -17.31
CA ARG A 77 -4.39 1.32 -18.50
C ARG A 77 -5.15 2.62 -18.23
N VAL A 78 -5.91 2.68 -17.14
CA VAL A 78 -6.70 3.86 -16.76
C VAL A 78 -5.79 5.05 -16.46
N TYR A 79 -4.70 4.81 -15.72
CA TYR A 79 -3.72 5.82 -15.36
C TYR A 79 -3.04 6.44 -16.59
N ARG A 80 -2.70 5.66 -17.62
CA ARG A 80 -2.17 6.20 -18.88
C ARG A 80 -3.18 7.11 -19.59
N LYS A 81 -4.43 6.66 -19.69
CA LYS A 81 -5.52 7.49 -20.23
C LYS A 81 -5.64 8.82 -19.45
N LEU A 82 -5.53 8.76 -18.12
CA LEU A 82 -5.61 9.94 -17.27
C LEU A 82 -4.47 10.93 -17.51
N ILE A 83 -3.23 10.44 -17.62
CA ILE A 83 -2.06 11.27 -17.94
C ILE A 83 -2.19 11.90 -19.33
N GLU A 84 -2.61 11.11 -20.33
CA GLU A 84 -2.75 11.58 -21.72
C GLU A 84 -3.85 12.63 -21.88
N LYS A 85 -4.95 12.49 -21.14
CA LYS A 85 -6.12 13.38 -21.25
C LYS A 85 -6.10 14.54 -20.27
N GLN A 86 -5.35 14.44 -19.18
CA GLN A 86 -5.23 15.46 -18.14
C GLN A 86 -6.58 15.96 -17.59
N ASN A 87 -7.59 15.11 -17.65
CA ASN A 87 -8.96 15.44 -17.27
C ASN A 87 -9.61 14.19 -16.66
N VAL A 88 -10.21 14.33 -15.49
CA VAL A 88 -10.83 13.22 -14.77
C VAL A 88 -12.20 12.84 -15.33
N ASP A 89 -12.90 13.78 -15.95
CA ASP A 89 -14.26 13.60 -16.47
C ASP A 89 -14.30 12.65 -17.68
N VAL A 90 -13.13 12.34 -18.25
CA VAL A 90 -12.99 11.35 -19.34
C VAL A 90 -13.06 9.90 -18.84
N LEU A 91 -13.00 9.68 -17.53
CA LEU A 91 -13.08 8.37 -16.92
C LEU A 91 -14.53 7.91 -16.82
N SER A 92 -14.80 6.71 -17.31
CA SER A 92 -16.08 6.02 -17.09
C SER A 92 -16.23 5.59 -15.61
N ALA A 93 -17.46 5.25 -15.20
CA ALA A 93 -17.72 4.76 -13.85
C ALA A 93 -16.84 3.56 -13.48
N ASP A 94 -16.65 2.59 -14.37
CA ASP A 94 -15.78 1.42 -14.14
C ASP A 94 -14.30 1.79 -14.01
N GLU A 95 -13.86 2.83 -14.72
CA GLU A 95 -12.51 3.35 -14.62
C GLU A 95 -12.28 4.08 -13.30
N ILE A 96 -13.28 4.84 -12.82
CA ILE A 96 -13.26 5.44 -11.47
C ILE A 96 -13.21 4.35 -10.39
N VAL A 97 -13.99 3.27 -10.52
CA VAL A 97 -13.91 2.11 -9.62
C VAL A 97 -12.52 1.49 -9.65
N THR A 98 -11.92 1.35 -10.84
CA THR A 98 -10.55 0.84 -11.00
C THR A 98 -9.52 1.73 -10.28
N MET A 99 -9.64 3.06 -10.41
CA MET A 99 -8.80 4.02 -9.70
C MET A 99 -8.97 3.90 -8.18
N ALA A 100 -10.22 3.83 -7.71
CA ALA A 100 -10.54 3.70 -6.28
C ALA A 100 -9.95 2.43 -5.67
N ILE A 101 -10.13 1.27 -6.34
CA ILE A 101 -9.55 0.00 -5.91
C ILE A 101 -8.03 0.13 -5.74
N PHE A 102 -7.35 0.72 -6.74
CA PHE A 102 -5.90 0.86 -6.69
C PHE A 102 -5.44 1.78 -5.55
N ILE A 103 -6.09 2.92 -5.35
CA ILE A 103 -5.74 3.88 -4.29
C ILE A 103 -5.91 3.22 -2.92
N ILE A 104 -7.04 2.56 -2.66
CA ILE A 104 -7.27 1.88 -1.38
C ILE A 104 -6.25 0.75 -1.19
N THR A 105 -5.97 -0.01 -2.25
CA THR A 105 -4.95 -1.05 -2.22
C THR A 105 -3.58 -0.47 -1.83
N GLN A 106 -3.20 0.69 -2.39
CA GLN A 106 -1.94 1.37 -2.04
C GLN A 106 -1.93 1.89 -0.60
N LEU A 107 -3.07 2.33 -0.05
CA LEU A 107 -3.16 2.72 1.35
C LEU A 107 -2.97 1.52 2.29
N ILE A 108 -3.60 0.39 1.96
CA ILE A 108 -3.61 -0.78 2.85
C ILE A 108 -2.29 -1.56 2.79
N ARG A 109 -1.65 -1.72 1.63
CA ARG A 109 -0.55 -2.69 1.43
C ARG A 109 0.85 -2.22 1.89
N THR A 110 0.95 -1.08 2.57
CA THR A 110 2.23 -0.50 2.99
C THR A 110 2.68 -1.02 4.35
N ARG A 111 3.96 -0.81 4.68
CA ARG A 111 4.45 -1.01 6.05
C ARG A 111 3.80 -0.07 7.05
N GLU A 112 3.53 1.17 6.67
CA GLU A 112 2.87 2.14 7.53
C GLU A 112 1.53 1.62 8.07
N GLN A 113 0.72 0.97 7.21
CA GLN A 113 -0.53 0.37 7.66
C GLN A 113 -0.31 -0.75 8.71
N ARG A 114 0.78 -1.53 8.62
CA ARG A 114 1.13 -2.52 9.65
C ARG A 114 1.47 -1.85 10.97
N GLU A 115 2.29 -0.80 10.93
CA GLU A 115 2.62 -0.03 12.13
C GLU A 115 1.37 0.60 12.74
N HIS A 116 0.45 1.11 11.91
CA HIS A 116 -0.81 1.68 12.37
C HIS A 116 -1.70 0.64 13.07
N ILE A 117 -1.81 -0.57 12.53
CA ILE A 117 -2.51 -1.69 13.20
C ILE A 117 -1.88 -1.99 14.56
N ARG A 118 -0.54 -2.11 14.63
CA ARG A 118 0.18 -2.34 15.89
C ARG A 118 -0.09 -1.24 16.91
N ASP A 119 -0.08 0.01 16.46
CA ASP A 119 -0.32 1.17 17.29
C ASP A 119 -1.74 1.19 17.85
N ILE A 120 -2.75 0.87 17.05
CA ILE A 120 -4.14 0.79 17.51
C ILE A 120 -4.27 -0.24 18.64
N ILE A 121 -3.76 -1.46 18.44
CA ILE A 121 -3.84 -2.55 19.42
C ILE A 121 -3.07 -2.15 20.70
N SER A 122 -1.87 -1.59 20.54
CA SER A 122 -1.03 -1.16 21.68
C SER A 122 -1.65 -0.01 22.47
N LYS A 123 -2.26 0.96 21.79
CA LYS A 123 -2.93 2.11 22.43
C LYS A 123 -4.19 1.67 23.17
N LEU A 124 -4.97 0.74 22.60
CA LEU A 124 -6.11 0.16 23.29
C LEU A 124 -5.68 -0.51 24.61
N LYS A 125 -4.61 -1.31 24.57
CA LYS A 125 -4.05 -1.93 25.79
C LYS A 125 -3.68 -0.90 26.84
N LYS A 126 -2.87 0.09 26.45
CA LYS A 126 -2.43 1.17 27.34
C LYS A 126 -3.60 1.94 27.96
N GLU A 127 -4.67 2.14 27.20
CA GLU A 127 -5.86 2.85 27.69
C GLU A 127 -6.66 2.02 28.68
N LEU A 128 -6.77 0.70 28.49
CA LEU A 128 -7.40 -0.22 29.45
C LEU A 128 -6.61 -0.25 30.77
N ASP A 129 -5.28 -0.38 30.69
CA ASP A 129 -4.38 -0.35 31.84
C ASP A 129 -4.52 1.00 32.60
N ARG A 130 -4.53 2.12 31.88
CA ARG A 130 -4.67 3.47 32.44
C ARG A 130 -5.99 3.66 33.20
N ARG A 131 -7.06 3.01 32.76
CA ARG A 131 -8.37 3.05 33.40
C ARG A 131 -8.53 2.04 34.54
N GLY A 132 -7.53 1.20 34.79
CA GLY A 132 -7.61 0.13 35.79
C GLY A 132 -8.67 -0.92 35.45
N VAL A 133 -8.95 -1.14 34.16
CA VAL A 133 -9.90 -2.18 33.75
C VAL A 133 -9.24 -3.55 33.91
N GLU A 134 -9.76 -4.36 34.83
CA GLU A 134 -9.36 -5.76 34.93
C GLU A 134 -9.88 -6.52 33.71
N ILE A 135 -8.97 -6.92 32.82
CA ILE A 135 -9.28 -7.76 31.67
C ILE A 135 -9.16 -9.23 32.05
N VAL A 136 -10.08 -10.05 31.54
CA VAL A 136 -10.02 -11.50 31.74
C VAL A 136 -8.77 -12.09 31.05
N PRO A 137 -8.18 -13.17 31.59
CA PRO A 137 -6.95 -13.77 31.04
C PRO A 137 -7.03 -14.11 29.55
N GLU A 138 -8.21 -14.54 29.09
CA GLU A 138 -8.50 -14.84 27.68
C GLU A 138 -8.25 -13.63 26.77
N LEU A 139 -8.74 -12.45 27.17
CA LEU A 139 -8.60 -11.21 26.41
C LEU A 139 -7.15 -10.74 26.44
N GLU A 140 -6.46 -10.85 27.57
CA GLU A 140 -5.05 -10.51 27.66
C GLU A 140 -4.20 -11.37 26.71
N HIS A 141 -4.48 -12.68 26.65
CA HIS A 141 -3.85 -13.59 25.72
C HIS A 141 -4.13 -13.19 24.26
N GLN A 142 -5.40 -12.93 23.90
CA GLN A 142 -5.77 -12.48 22.55
C GLN A 142 -5.06 -11.19 22.15
N MET A 143 -4.94 -10.22 23.05
CA MET A 143 -4.23 -8.96 22.77
C MET A 143 -2.73 -9.18 22.55
N LYS A 144 -2.10 -10.08 23.32
CA LYS A 144 -0.69 -10.47 23.12
C LYS A 144 -0.49 -11.15 21.77
N GLU A 145 -1.36 -12.09 21.41
CA GLU A 145 -1.33 -12.78 20.11
C GLU A 145 -1.55 -11.79 18.95
N SER A 146 -2.44 -10.81 19.12
CA SER A 146 -2.75 -9.81 18.10
C SER A 146 -1.59 -8.87 17.76
N LEU A 147 -0.58 -8.78 18.64
CA LEU A 147 0.63 -7.99 18.40
C LEU A 147 1.73 -8.76 17.66
N LYS A 148 1.56 -10.07 17.42
CA LYS A 148 2.52 -10.87 16.65
C LYS A 148 2.48 -10.48 15.17
N ASP A 149 3.65 -10.49 14.53
CA ASP A 149 3.80 -10.06 13.13
C ASP A 149 2.93 -10.87 12.17
N GLU A 150 2.80 -12.18 12.39
CA GLU A 150 1.96 -13.06 11.58
C GLU A 150 0.47 -12.66 11.64
N PHE A 151 -0.03 -12.34 12.83
CA PHE A 151 -1.41 -11.89 12.99
C PHE A 151 -1.65 -10.58 12.24
N ILE A 152 -0.75 -9.61 12.37
CA ILE A 152 -0.85 -8.30 11.72
C ILE A 152 -0.80 -8.43 10.20
N LYS A 153 0.09 -9.30 9.68
CA LYS A 153 0.15 -9.64 8.25
C LYS A 153 -1.17 -10.24 7.77
N ARG A 154 -1.73 -11.22 8.49
CA ARG A 154 -3.02 -11.85 8.16
C ARG A 154 -4.16 -10.82 8.19
N LEU A 155 -4.20 -9.96 9.20
CA LEU A 155 -5.21 -8.91 9.31
C LEU A 155 -5.13 -7.92 8.13
N GLN A 156 -3.93 -7.44 7.80
CA GLN A 156 -3.71 -6.56 6.66
C GLN A 156 -4.15 -7.21 5.34
N LEU A 157 -3.80 -8.49 5.10
CA LEU A 157 -4.24 -9.21 3.91
C LEU A 157 -5.77 -9.40 3.90
N GLY A 158 -6.39 -9.64 5.04
CA GLY A 158 -7.83 -9.66 5.20
C GLY A 158 -8.47 -8.34 4.75
N MET A 159 -7.89 -7.20 5.12
CA MET A 159 -8.34 -5.88 4.66
C MET A 159 -8.25 -5.71 3.14
N VAL A 160 -7.23 -6.30 2.49
CA VAL A 160 -7.11 -6.30 1.02
C VAL A 160 -8.18 -7.18 0.37
N ILE A 161 -8.51 -8.33 0.97
CA ILE A 161 -9.59 -9.20 0.49
C ILE A 161 -10.95 -8.52 0.65
N ASP A 162 -11.16 -7.81 1.76
CA ASP A 162 -12.37 -7.06 2.06
C ASP A 162 -12.43 -5.67 1.38
N LEU A 163 -11.55 -5.38 0.41
CA LEU A 163 -11.55 -4.12 -0.36
C LEU A 163 -12.93 -3.62 -0.78
N PRO A 164 -13.86 -4.47 -1.29
CA PRO A 164 -15.20 -4.03 -1.67
C PRO A 164 -15.97 -3.27 -0.58
N ARG A 165 -15.70 -3.54 0.70
CA ARG A 165 -16.34 -2.84 1.84
C ARG A 165 -15.94 -1.37 1.92
N TYR A 166 -14.72 -1.02 1.48
CA TYR A 166 -14.15 0.31 1.63
C TYR A 166 -14.34 1.18 0.37
N ILE A 167 -14.59 0.57 -0.79
CA ILE A 167 -14.70 1.26 -2.08
C ILE A 167 -15.78 2.33 -2.07
N GLY A 168 -16.93 2.07 -1.43
CA GLY A 168 -18.05 3.01 -1.40
C GLY A 168 -17.67 4.40 -0.90
N ILE A 169 -16.76 4.48 0.08
CA ILE A 169 -16.26 5.76 0.61
C ILE A 169 -15.50 6.55 -0.46
N PHE A 170 -14.70 5.88 -1.28
CA PHE A 170 -13.89 6.54 -2.32
C PHE A 170 -14.74 6.95 -3.53
N LEU A 171 -15.81 6.23 -3.83
CA LEU A 171 -16.70 6.56 -4.94
C LEU A 171 -17.55 7.81 -4.68
N ILE A 172 -17.81 8.15 -3.43
CA ILE A 172 -18.56 9.38 -3.06
C ILE A 172 -17.65 10.61 -2.94
N LEU A 173 -16.32 10.44 -2.97
CA LEU A 173 -15.40 11.57 -2.93
C LEU A 173 -15.48 12.38 -4.22
N LYS A 174 -15.15 13.67 -4.12
CA LYS A 174 -14.93 14.51 -5.30
C LYS A 174 -13.53 14.22 -5.85
N TRP A 175 -13.47 13.80 -7.11
CA TRP A 175 -12.21 13.52 -7.81
C TRP A 175 -11.74 14.78 -8.53
N ILE A 176 -10.51 15.20 -8.26
CA ILE A 176 -9.91 16.41 -8.81
C ILE A 176 -8.51 16.05 -9.30
N ILE A 177 -8.13 16.58 -10.46
CA ILE A 177 -6.77 16.49 -10.98
C ILE A 177 -6.15 17.87 -10.92
N TYR A 178 -4.93 17.93 -10.39
CA TYR A 178 -4.09 19.11 -10.43
C TYR A 178 -2.99 18.89 -11.45
N LEU A 179 -2.86 19.84 -12.37
CA LEU A 179 -1.72 19.93 -13.27
C LEU A 179 -0.71 20.88 -12.63
N ASN A 180 0.48 20.34 -12.37
CA ASN A 180 1.57 21.15 -11.86
C ASN A 180 2.31 21.79 -13.04
N GLU A 181 2.13 23.09 -13.22
CA GLU A 181 2.80 23.88 -14.25
C GLU A 181 4.08 24.55 -13.72
N THR A 182 4.60 24.09 -12.57
CA THR A 182 5.81 24.62 -11.95
C THR A 182 6.98 23.65 -12.05
N ASP A 183 8.19 24.18 -11.89
CA ASP A 183 9.41 23.39 -11.77
C ASP A 183 9.61 22.78 -10.37
N MET A 184 8.66 22.99 -9.45
CA MET A 184 8.71 22.45 -8.10
C MET A 184 7.76 21.25 -7.97
N PRO A 185 8.14 20.15 -7.31
CA PRO A 185 7.20 19.06 -7.04
C PRO A 185 6.06 19.54 -6.12
N LEU A 186 4.83 19.07 -6.38
CA LEU A 186 3.64 19.26 -5.53
C LEU A 186 3.81 18.60 -4.15
#